data_AF-A0A9Q0QF14-F1
#
_entry.id   AF-A0A9Q0QF14-F1
#
_cell.length_a   1.000
_cell.length_b   1.000
_cell.length_c   1.000
_cell.angle_alpha   90.00
_cell.angle_beta   90.00
_cell.angle_gamma   90.00
#
_symmetry.space_group_name_H-M   'P 1'
#
loop_
_entity.id
_entity.type
_entity.pdbx_description
1 polymer ?
#
loop_
_entity_poly.entity_id
_entity_poly.type
_entity_poly.pdbx_seq_one_letter_code
_entity_poly.pdbx_strand_id
1 'polypeptide(L)'
;MEKFVRLISMAPLLLLLCLPFAFAGHDYGQALSKSLLFFEAQRSGYLPHNQRVTWRANSGLNDGKASGVDLVGGYYDAGDNVKFGLPMAFTITMMSWSIIEYGKQLGSSGELGNTMEAVKWGTDYLIKAHPQPYVLYGEVGDGNTDHYCWQRPEDMTTDRRAYKIDPSNPGSDLAGETAAAMAAASIVFRHSNPTYANELLTHAHQVKFFFSVF
;
A
#
# COMPACT_ATOMS: atom_id res chain seq x y z
N MET A 1 -55.72 -28.44 -34.63
CA MET A 1 -54.33 -28.82 -34.97
C MET A 1 -53.38 -27.63 -35.00
N GLU A 2 -53.69 -26.52 -35.66
CA GLU A 2 -52.78 -25.36 -35.80
C GLU A 2 -52.32 -24.69 -34.48
N LYS A 3 -53.21 -24.58 -33.47
CA LYS A 3 -52.83 -23.99 -32.17
C LYS A 3 -51.82 -24.83 -31.38
N PHE A 4 -51.82 -26.15 -31.57
CA PHE A 4 -50.88 -27.07 -30.92
C PHE A 4 -49.50 -27.04 -31.58
N VAL A 5 -49.46 -26.85 -32.90
CA VAL A 5 -48.22 -26.69 -33.69
C VAL A 5 -47.52 -25.36 -33.37
N ARG A 6 -48.27 -24.28 -33.12
CA ARG A 6 -47.69 -22.99 -32.69
C ARG A 6 -47.02 -23.04 -31.31
N LEU A 7 -47.55 -23.83 -30.37
CA LEU A 7 -46.97 -23.98 -29.03
C LEU A 7 -45.63 -24.74 -29.06
N ILE A 8 -45.53 -25.77 -29.90
CA ILE A 8 -44.31 -26.58 -30.08
C ILE A 8 -43.22 -25.77 -30.81
N SER A 9 -43.61 -24.85 -31.69
CA SER A 9 -42.70 -23.96 -32.44
C SER A 9 -42.02 -22.90 -31.55
N MET A 10 -42.59 -22.53 -30.40
CA MET A 10 -42.02 -21.53 -29.48
C MET A 10 -41.17 -22.13 -28.35
N ALA A 11 -41.23 -23.45 -28.12
CA ALA A 11 -40.46 -24.14 -27.10
C ALA A 11 -38.91 -24.06 -27.28
N PRO A 12 -38.34 -24.10 -28.51
CA PRO A 12 -36.89 -23.93 -28.69
C PRO A 12 -36.42 -22.50 -28.40
N LEU A 13 -37.29 -21.51 -28.66
CA LEU A 13 -36.99 -20.09 -28.43
C LEU A 13 -36.97 -19.76 -26.94
N LEU A 14 -37.83 -20.39 -26.13
CA LEU A 14 -37.80 -20.28 -24.67
C LEU A 14 -36.58 -20.97 -24.05
N LEU A 15 -36.14 -22.12 -24.60
CA LEU A 15 -34.93 -22.81 -24.14
C LEU A 15 -33.65 -21.98 -24.37
N LEU A 16 -33.59 -21.24 -25.48
CA LEU A 16 -32.48 -20.34 -25.80
C LEU A 16 -32.41 -19.10 -24.89
N LEU A 17 -33.53 -18.67 -24.30
CA LEU A 17 -33.60 -17.58 -23.30
C LEU A 17 -33.21 -18.05 -21.88
N CYS A 18 -33.20 -19.36 -21.63
CA CYS A 18 -32.84 -19.95 -20.34
C CYS A 18 -31.40 -20.49 -20.28
N LEU A 19 -30.65 -20.43 -21.40
CA LEU A 19 -29.23 -20.69 -21.35
C LEU A 19 -28.57 -19.50 -20.65
N PRO A 20 -27.90 -19.68 -19.50
CA PRO A 20 -27.09 -18.63 -18.93
C PRO A 20 -26.02 -18.33 -19.97
N PHE A 21 -26.09 -17.16 -20.61
CA PHE A 21 -24.95 -16.60 -21.29
C PHE A 21 -23.85 -16.50 -20.23
N ALA A 22 -22.90 -17.43 -20.26
CA ALA A 22 -21.68 -17.29 -19.53
C ALA A 22 -20.97 -16.07 -20.13
N PHE A 23 -21.23 -14.89 -19.57
CA PHE A 23 -20.38 -13.75 -19.80
C PHE A 23 -19.00 -14.16 -19.29
N ALA A 24 -18.07 -14.38 -20.22
CA ALA A 24 -16.66 -14.54 -19.92
C ALA A 24 -16.18 -13.20 -19.31
N GLY A 25 -16.33 -13.07 -18.00
CA GLY A 25 -15.96 -11.90 -17.23
C GLY A 25 -14.98 -12.31 -16.14
N HIS A 26 -14.03 -11.44 -15.84
CA HIS A 26 -13.14 -11.61 -14.70
C HIS A 26 -13.86 -11.25 -13.41
N ASP A 27 -13.60 -11.99 -12.33
CA ASP A 27 -14.04 -11.61 -10.99
C ASP A 27 -13.12 -10.49 -10.45
N TYR A 28 -13.48 -9.25 -10.76
CA TYR A 28 -12.75 -8.07 -10.31
C TYR A 28 -12.84 -7.84 -8.80
N GLY A 29 -13.87 -8.39 -8.14
CA GLY A 29 -13.97 -8.36 -6.67
C GLY A 29 -12.87 -9.21 -6.05
N GLN A 30 -12.73 -10.45 -6.52
CA GLN A 30 -11.64 -11.33 -6.07
C GLN A 30 -10.26 -10.78 -6.44
N ALA A 31 -10.11 -10.17 -7.63
CA ALA A 31 -8.86 -9.54 -8.04
C ALA A 31 -8.46 -8.39 -7.09
N LEU A 32 -9.43 -7.54 -6.73
CA LEU A 32 -9.23 -6.46 -5.76
C LEU A 32 -8.81 -6.98 -4.38
N SER A 33 -9.54 -7.97 -3.83
CA SER A 33 -9.21 -8.56 -2.53
C SER A 33 -7.80 -9.14 -2.51
N LYS A 34 -7.40 -9.86 -3.56
CA LYS A 34 -6.05 -10.44 -3.68
C LYS A 34 -4.96 -9.37 -3.84
N SER A 35 -5.25 -8.27 -4.54
CA SER A 35 -4.34 -7.13 -4.65
C SER A 35 -4.03 -6.50 -3.28
N LEU A 36 -5.00 -6.47 -2.37
CA LEU A 36 -4.77 -5.95 -1.02
C LEU A 36 -4.03 -6.95 -0.12
N LEU A 37 -4.25 -8.25 -0.31
CA LEU A 37 -3.44 -9.29 0.37
C LEU A 37 -1.97 -9.25 -0.05
N PHE A 38 -1.66 -8.83 -1.28
CA PHE A 38 -0.29 -8.60 -1.70
C PHE A 38 0.41 -7.58 -0.79
N PHE A 39 -0.20 -6.43 -0.48
CA PHE A 39 0.42 -5.46 0.43
C PHE A 39 0.61 -6.02 1.85
N GLU A 40 -0.32 -6.82 2.38
CA GLU A 40 -0.10 -7.52 3.65
C GLU A 40 1.11 -8.46 3.61
N ALA A 41 1.32 -9.14 2.49
CA ALA A 41 2.46 -10.02 2.27
C ALA A 41 3.79 -9.24 2.14
N GLN A 42 3.77 -7.93 1.91
CA GLN A 42 4.96 -7.08 1.83
C GLN A 42 5.30 -6.36 3.14
N ARG A 43 4.48 -6.46 4.18
CA ARG A 43 4.69 -5.70 5.44
C ARG A 43 6.01 -6.07 6.13
N SER A 44 6.81 -5.07 6.52
CA SER A 44 7.97 -5.21 7.40
C SER A 44 7.60 -4.76 8.82
N GLY A 45 8.25 -5.30 9.86
CA GLY A 45 8.04 -4.90 11.25
C GLY A 45 7.16 -5.86 12.06
N TYR A 46 6.50 -5.32 13.09
CA TYR A 46 5.58 -6.09 13.94
C TYR A 46 4.22 -6.24 13.26
N LEU A 47 3.91 -7.43 12.74
CA LEU A 47 2.66 -7.67 12.05
C LEU A 47 1.47 -7.60 13.02
N PRO A 48 0.34 -7.03 12.58
CA PRO A 48 -0.82 -6.89 13.45
C PRO A 48 -1.51 -8.26 13.65
N HIS A 49 -2.13 -8.47 14.81
CA HIS A 49 -2.79 -9.75 15.14
C HIS A 49 -3.92 -10.14 14.18
N ASN A 50 -4.51 -9.17 13.48
CA ASN A 50 -5.58 -9.36 12.50
C ASN A 50 -5.07 -9.45 11.05
N GLN A 51 -3.76 -9.61 10.83
CA GLN A 51 -3.17 -9.91 9.50
C GLN A 51 -3.84 -11.15 8.90
N ARG A 52 -4.27 -11.07 7.64
CA ARG A 52 -4.95 -12.16 6.92
C ARG A 52 -3.95 -13.12 6.26
N VAL A 53 -2.80 -12.61 5.83
CA VAL A 53 -1.69 -13.41 5.33
C VAL A 53 -1.01 -14.16 6.49
N THR A 54 -1.13 -15.49 6.52
CA THR A 54 -0.74 -16.33 7.68
C THR A 54 0.68 -16.89 7.64
N TRP A 55 1.38 -16.78 6.51
CA TRP A 55 2.73 -17.34 6.33
C TRP A 55 3.85 -16.32 6.58
N ARG A 56 3.51 -15.05 6.82
CA ARG A 56 4.43 -13.98 7.23
C ARG A 56 4.52 -13.87 8.74
N ALA A 57 5.67 -13.46 9.27
CA ALA A 57 5.84 -13.13 10.68
C ALA A 57 6.61 -11.81 10.87
N ASN A 58 6.86 -11.45 12.12
CA ASN A 58 7.60 -10.24 12.47
C ASN A 58 9.01 -10.25 11.86
N SER A 59 9.41 -9.15 11.26
CA SER A 59 10.71 -9.02 10.56
C SER A 59 11.24 -7.59 10.64
N GLY A 60 12.55 -7.37 10.41
CA GLY A 60 13.12 -6.02 10.34
C GLY A 60 13.03 -5.23 11.66
N LEU A 61 13.07 -5.92 12.80
CA LEU A 61 12.76 -5.35 14.12
C LEU A 61 13.84 -4.42 14.69
N ASN A 62 14.97 -4.30 13.99
CA ASN A 62 16.08 -3.41 14.37
C ASN A 62 16.27 -2.26 13.37
N ASP A 63 15.35 -2.08 12.42
CA ASP A 63 15.42 -1.03 11.39
C ASP A 63 15.57 0.35 12.04
N GLY A 64 16.61 1.09 11.65
CA GLY A 64 16.90 2.44 12.15
C GLY A 64 17.63 2.51 13.49
N LYS A 65 17.72 1.41 14.25
CA LYS A 65 18.31 1.40 15.60
C LYS A 65 19.76 1.91 15.63
N ALA A 66 20.57 1.52 14.65
CA ALA A 66 21.96 1.98 14.52
C ALA A 66 22.07 3.49 14.24
N SER A 67 21.02 4.10 13.69
CA SER A 67 20.89 5.53 13.42
C SER A 67 20.16 6.29 14.55
N GLY A 68 19.83 5.62 15.66
CA GLY A 68 19.15 6.23 16.81
C GLY A 68 17.68 6.58 16.57
N VAL A 69 17.04 5.96 15.58
CA VAL A 69 15.62 6.19 15.21
C VAL A 69 14.86 4.87 15.16
N ASP A 70 13.53 4.91 15.30
CA ASP A 70 12.68 3.76 15.00
C ASP A 70 12.23 3.83 13.54
N LEU A 71 12.72 2.91 12.71
CA LEU A 71 12.28 2.76 11.33
C LEU A 71 11.57 1.42 11.11
N VAL A 72 11.11 0.73 12.15
CA VAL A 72 10.36 -0.52 12.04
C VAL A 72 8.98 -0.26 11.43
N GLY A 73 8.57 -1.06 10.44
CA GLY A 73 7.32 -0.89 9.71
C GLY A 73 7.52 -0.77 8.19
N GLY A 74 6.47 -0.36 7.48
CA GLY A 74 6.51 -0.09 6.04
C GLY A 74 6.44 -1.37 5.20
N TYR A 75 6.71 -1.24 3.90
CA TYR A 75 6.65 -2.35 2.94
C TYR A 75 8.05 -2.68 2.41
N TYR A 76 8.33 -3.97 2.22
CA TYR A 76 9.40 -4.38 1.31
C TYR A 76 8.97 -4.10 -0.13
N ASP A 77 9.94 -3.70 -0.96
CA ASP A 77 9.65 -3.14 -2.27
C ASP A 77 9.10 -4.17 -3.27
N ALA A 78 9.81 -5.30 -3.41
CA ALA A 78 9.48 -6.29 -4.42
C ALA A 78 9.64 -7.72 -3.90
N GLY A 79 10.51 -8.52 -4.51
CA GLY A 79 10.89 -9.86 -4.04
C GLY A 79 12.06 -9.85 -3.05
N ASP A 80 12.53 -8.65 -2.69
CA ASP A 80 13.66 -8.38 -1.80
C ASP A 80 13.16 -7.90 -0.43
N ASN A 81 14.08 -7.58 0.49
CA ASN A 81 13.76 -7.08 1.83
C ASN A 81 14.25 -5.64 2.07
N VAL A 82 14.60 -4.92 1.00
CA VAL A 82 14.91 -3.49 1.06
C VAL A 82 13.60 -2.70 1.15
N LYS A 83 13.64 -1.60 1.89
CA LYS A 83 12.56 -0.62 1.95
C LYS A 83 12.95 0.59 1.14
N PHE A 84 12.61 0.60 -0.14
CA PHE A 84 12.81 1.77 -1.00
C PHE A 84 11.69 2.79 -0.78
N GLY A 85 12.02 3.95 -0.23
CA GLY A 85 11.05 4.95 0.20
C GLY A 85 10.27 5.60 -0.95
N LEU A 86 10.91 5.82 -2.10
CA LEU A 86 10.28 6.43 -3.27
C LEU A 86 9.11 5.57 -3.83
N PRO A 87 9.32 4.30 -4.24
CA PRO A 87 8.22 3.46 -4.72
C PRO A 87 7.18 3.15 -3.63
N MET A 88 7.60 3.07 -2.36
CA MET A 88 6.66 2.93 -1.24
C MET A 88 5.74 4.14 -1.11
N ALA A 89 6.29 5.36 -1.14
CA ALA A 89 5.51 6.60 -1.10
C ALA A 89 4.55 6.69 -2.29
N PHE A 90 5.04 6.41 -3.50
CA PHE A 90 4.19 6.34 -4.71
C PHE A 90 3.01 5.37 -4.54
N THR A 91 3.27 4.18 -4.01
CA THR A 91 2.22 3.18 -3.75
C THR A 91 1.17 3.73 -2.79
N ILE A 92 1.58 4.41 -1.72
CA ILE A 92 0.68 5.03 -0.74
C ILE A 92 -0.14 6.16 -1.37
N THR A 93 0.47 7.00 -2.21
CA THR A 93 -0.22 8.04 -2.99
C THR A 93 -1.31 7.41 -3.85
N MET A 94 -1.00 6.36 -4.61
CA MET A 94 -1.93 5.70 -5.53
C MET A 94 -3.07 4.96 -4.80
N MET A 95 -2.79 4.29 -3.68
CA MET A 95 -3.84 3.69 -2.84
C MET A 95 -4.76 4.75 -2.24
N SER A 96 -4.19 5.87 -1.78
CA SER A 96 -4.98 6.99 -1.25
C SER A 96 -5.85 7.61 -2.33
N TRP A 97 -5.31 7.82 -3.54
CA TRP A 97 -6.07 8.33 -4.66
C TRP A 97 -7.21 7.38 -5.06
N SER A 98 -6.98 6.06 -5.05
CA SER A 98 -8.03 5.05 -5.27
C SER A 98 -9.18 5.19 -4.26
N ILE A 99 -8.88 5.43 -2.98
CA ILE A 99 -9.92 5.66 -1.96
C ILE A 99 -10.68 6.97 -2.21
N ILE A 100 -9.97 8.04 -2.59
CA ILE A 100 -10.58 9.35 -2.87
C ILE A 100 -11.58 9.25 -4.03
N GLU A 101 -11.21 8.58 -5.13
CA GLU A 101 -12.04 8.47 -6.33
C GLU A 101 -13.13 7.40 -6.20
N TYR A 102 -12.79 6.24 -5.62
CA TYR A 102 -13.61 5.03 -5.67
C TYR A 102 -14.02 4.51 -4.29
N GLY A 103 -13.95 5.34 -3.25
CA GLY A 103 -14.28 4.96 -1.87
C GLY A 103 -15.67 4.32 -1.70
N LYS A 104 -16.67 4.74 -2.49
CA LYS A 104 -18.02 4.14 -2.48
C LYS A 104 -18.01 2.71 -3.03
N GLN A 105 -17.27 2.45 -4.10
CA GLN A 105 -17.14 1.14 -4.75
C GLN A 105 -16.33 0.19 -3.86
N LEU A 106 -15.22 0.69 -3.28
CA LEU A 106 -14.45 -0.03 -2.26
C LEU A 106 -15.31 -0.36 -1.03
N GLY A 107 -16.18 0.55 -0.61
CA GLY A 107 -17.12 0.31 0.48
C GLY A 107 -18.15 -0.77 0.12
N SER A 108 -18.70 -0.70 -1.09
CA SER A 108 -19.67 -1.68 -1.59
C SER A 108 -19.07 -3.07 -1.79
N SER A 109 -17.76 -3.18 -2.06
CA SER A 109 -17.05 -4.45 -2.14
C SER A 109 -16.57 -4.98 -0.78
N GLY A 110 -16.68 -4.18 0.29
CA GLY A 110 -16.17 -4.54 1.62
C GLY A 110 -14.65 -4.37 1.79
N GLU A 111 -13.95 -3.79 0.80
CA GLU A 111 -12.49 -3.66 0.82
C GLU A 111 -11.99 -2.29 1.29
N LEU A 112 -12.87 -1.29 1.46
CA LEU A 112 -12.49 0.06 1.90
C LEU A 112 -11.64 0.04 3.19
N GLY A 113 -12.04 -0.76 4.18
CA GLY A 113 -11.29 -0.88 5.43
C GLY A 113 -9.88 -1.44 5.20
N ASN A 114 -9.75 -2.49 4.39
CA ASN A 114 -8.45 -3.10 4.08
C ASN A 114 -7.55 -2.15 3.29
N THR A 115 -8.10 -1.39 2.34
CA THR A 115 -7.33 -0.36 1.61
C THR A 115 -6.88 0.76 2.54
N MET A 116 -7.74 1.23 3.46
CA MET A 116 -7.36 2.25 4.44
C MET A 116 -6.28 1.74 5.40
N GLU A 117 -6.36 0.49 5.87
CA GLU A 117 -5.30 -0.12 6.69
C GLU A 117 -3.99 -0.26 5.91
N ALA A 118 -4.05 -0.58 4.61
CA ALA A 118 -2.86 -0.62 3.76
C ALA A 118 -2.20 0.76 3.59
N VAL A 119 -2.99 1.82 3.40
CA VAL A 119 -2.48 3.21 3.40
C VAL A 119 -1.86 3.54 4.75
N LYS A 120 -2.58 3.27 5.84
CA LYS A 120 -2.13 3.60 7.20
C LYS A 120 -0.80 2.94 7.54
N TRP A 121 -0.63 1.67 7.18
CA TRP A 121 0.63 0.94 7.41
C TRP A 121 1.84 1.63 6.77
N GLY A 122 1.65 2.11 5.54
CA GLY A 122 2.68 2.86 4.82
C GLY A 122 2.92 4.22 5.45
N THR A 123 1.87 4.98 5.76
CA THR A 123 2.02 6.33 6.32
C THR A 123 2.54 6.35 7.74
N ASP A 124 2.25 5.35 8.57
CA ASP A 124 2.86 5.18 9.89
C ASP A 124 4.39 5.06 9.76
N TYR A 125 4.88 4.35 8.74
CA TYR A 125 6.31 4.29 8.44
C TYR A 125 6.85 5.62 7.91
N LEU A 126 6.14 6.32 7.02
CA LEU A 126 6.61 7.61 6.50
C LEU A 126 6.72 8.69 7.61
N ILE A 127 5.82 8.67 8.59
CA ILE A 127 5.92 9.54 9.79
C ILE A 127 7.21 9.24 10.54
N LYS A 128 7.50 7.96 10.81
CA LYS A 128 8.75 7.52 11.47
C LYS A 128 9.99 7.89 10.67
N ALA A 129 9.92 7.76 9.34
CA ALA A 129 10.99 8.10 8.41
C ALA A 129 11.26 9.61 8.36
N HIS A 130 10.34 10.46 8.81
CA HIS A 130 10.51 11.90 8.94
C HIS A 130 10.53 12.34 10.43
N PRO A 131 11.58 11.97 11.20
CA PRO A 131 11.61 12.20 12.65
C PRO A 131 11.91 13.65 13.04
N GLN A 132 12.42 14.46 12.09
CA GLN A 132 12.79 15.86 12.31
C GLN A 132 12.48 16.68 11.04
N PRO A 133 12.22 18.00 11.15
CA PRO A 133 11.73 18.80 10.02
C PRO A 133 12.56 18.79 8.73
N TYR A 134 13.84 18.45 8.81
CA TYR A 134 14.79 18.50 7.68
C TYR A 134 15.53 17.16 7.47
N VAL A 135 14.96 16.07 7.99
CA VAL A 135 15.55 14.73 7.89
C VAL A 135 14.48 13.79 7.40
N LEU A 136 14.71 13.17 6.25
CA LEU A 136 13.86 12.11 5.72
C LEU A 136 14.71 10.87 5.43
N TYR A 137 14.40 9.76 6.09
CA TYR A 137 14.98 8.46 5.77
C TYR A 137 14.30 7.89 4.52
N GLY A 138 15.09 7.66 3.48
CA GLY A 138 14.62 7.21 2.18
C GLY A 138 14.77 5.73 1.93
N GLU A 139 15.62 5.05 2.69
CA GLU A 139 15.95 3.65 2.45
C GLU A 139 16.38 2.95 3.73
N VAL A 140 16.01 1.67 3.87
CA VAL A 140 16.51 0.76 4.90
C VAL A 140 16.85 -0.58 4.27
N GLY A 141 18.11 -1.00 4.39
CA GLY A 141 18.66 -2.14 3.65
C GLY A 141 19.72 -1.68 2.66
N ASP A 142 20.80 -2.43 2.52
CA ASP A 142 21.73 -2.28 1.40
C ASP A 142 21.34 -3.23 0.26
N GLY A 143 20.96 -2.69 -0.90
CA GLY A 143 20.46 -3.50 -2.01
C GLY A 143 21.42 -4.57 -2.50
N ASN A 144 22.73 -4.31 -2.51
CA ASN A 144 23.70 -5.31 -2.96
C ASN A 144 23.74 -6.53 -2.02
N THR A 145 23.84 -6.30 -0.72
CA THR A 145 23.88 -7.41 0.26
C THR A 145 22.54 -8.13 0.37
N ASP A 146 21.43 -7.39 0.28
CA ASP A 146 20.10 -7.98 0.30
C ASP A 146 19.84 -8.89 -0.91
N HIS A 147 20.18 -8.43 -2.11
CA HIS A 147 19.94 -9.17 -3.36
C HIS A 147 20.92 -10.33 -3.58
N TYR A 148 22.04 -10.36 -2.85
CA TYR A 148 22.96 -11.50 -2.86
C TYR A 148 22.43 -12.70 -2.06
N CYS A 149 21.42 -12.50 -1.21
CA CYS A 149 20.88 -13.53 -0.33
C CYS A 149 19.42 -13.85 -0.64
N TRP A 150 19.12 -15.12 -0.94
CA TRP A 150 17.75 -15.59 -1.09
C TRP A 150 17.20 -16.11 0.25
N GLN A 151 16.54 -15.24 1.01
CA GLN A 151 16.06 -15.56 2.35
C GLN A 151 14.70 -14.94 2.65
N ARG A 152 14.01 -15.50 3.64
CA ARG A 152 12.77 -14.93 4.17
C ARG A 152 13.10 -13.65 4.97
N PRO A 153 12.21 -12.65 5.00
CA PRO A 153 12.42 -11.46 5.82
C PRO A 153 12.55 -11.80 7.31
N GLU A 154 11.90 -12.85 7.79
CA GLU A 154 11.95 -13.28 9.19
C GLU A 154 13.35 -13.80 9.62
N ASP A 155 14.17 -14.24 8.67
CA ASP A 155 15.49 -14.84 8.92
C ASP A 155 16.63 -13.92 8.48
N MET A 156 16.34 -12.68 8.07
CA MET A 156 17.33 -11.85 7.39
C MET A 156 18.52 -11.46 8.27
N THR A 157 19.71 -11.59 7.70
CA THR A 157 21.00 -11.27 8.34
C THR A 157 21.83 -10.23 7.58
N THR A 158 21.28 -9.68 6.49
CA THR A 158 21.91 -8.68 5.62
C THR A 158 22.02 -7.31 6.27
N ASP A 159 22.85 -6.41 5.72
CA ASP A 159 22.99 -5.05 6.26
C ASP A 159 21.68 -4.28 6.08
N ARG A 160 21.16 -3.75 7.20
CA ARG A 160 19.90 -2.97 7.27
C ARG A 160 20.14 -1.52 7.67
N ARG A 161 21.28 -0.97 7.27
CA ARG A 161 21.59 0.45 7.41
C ARG A 161 20.48 1.31 6.78
N ALA A 162 20.21 2.43 7.45
CA ALA A 162 19.27 3.42 6.99
C ALA A 162 20.00 4.57 6.27
N TYR A 163 19.44 5.02 5.15
CA TYR A 163 19.93 6.15 4.37
C TYR A 163 18.92 7.30 4.44
N LYS A 164 19.42 8.53 4.51
CA LYS A 164 18.60 9.72 4.66
C LYS A 164 19.00 10.81 3.68
N ILE A 165 18.05 11.69 3.41
CA ILE A 165 18.26 12.98 2.79
C ILE A 165 18.13 14.09 3.83
N ASP A 166 18.90 15.15 3.66
CA ASP A 166 19.00 16.30 4.55
C ASP A 166 19.50 17.54 3.77
N PRO A 167 19.67 18.73 4.39
CA PRO A 167 20.15 19.92 3.67
C PRO A 167 21.49 19.78 2.96
N SER A 168 22.35 18.87 3.43
CA SER A 168 23.66 18.63 2.84
C SER A 168 23.64 17.52 1.78
N ASN A 169 22.62 16.66 1.81
CA ASN A 169 22.43 15.54 0.91
C ASN A 169 20.96 15.52 0.44
N PRO A 170 20.57 16.41 -0.50
CA PRO A 170 19.17 16.58 -0.88
C PRO A 170 18.64 15.41 -1.74
N GLY A 171 17.31 15.28 -1.80
CA GLY A 171 16.63 14.31 -2.65
C GLY A 171 15.18 14.69 -2.91
N SER A 172 14.98 15.65 -3.81
CA SER A 172 13.67 16.28 -4.04
C SER A 172 12.60 15.34 -4.58
N ASP A 173 12.96 14.32 -5.39
CA ASP A 173 12.01 13.34 -5.90
C ASP A 173 11.40 12.50 -4.77
N LEU A 174 12.25 11.94 -3.90
CA LEU A 174 11.85 11.19 -2.71
C LEU A 174 11.00 12.06 -1.78
N ALA A 175 11.45 13.28 -1.50
CA ALA A 175 10.73 14.21 -0.65
C ALA A 175 9.36 14.58 -1.23
N GLY A 176 9.31 14.93 -2.52
CA GLY A 176 8.09 15.31 -3.22
C GLY A 176 7.05 14.19 -3.19
N GLU A 177 7.45 12.96 -3.50
CA GLU A 177 6.53 11.83 -3.49
C GLU A 177 6.11 11.45 -2.06
N THR A 178 7.01 11.51 -1.08
CA THR A 178 6.65 11.28 0.33
C THR A 178 5.64 12.32 0.84
N ALA A 179 5.82 13.59 0.45
CA ALA A 179 4.88 14.65 0.77
C ALA A 179 3.52 14.43 0.07
N ALA A 180 3.52 13.99 -1.19
CA ALA A 180 2.30 13.65 -1.93
C ALA A 180 1.54 12.51 -1.25
N ALA A 181 2.24 11.45 -0.84
CA ALA A 181 1.67 10.31 -0.13
C ALA A 181 0.97 10.72 1.17
N MET A 182 1.65 11.48 2.02
CA MET A 182 1.09 11.96 3.30
C MET A 182 -0.06 12.95 3.09
N ALA A 183 0.05 13.84 2.10
CA ALA A 183 -1.03 14.78 1.76
C ALA A 183 -2.28 14.04 1.26
N ALA A 184 -2.14 13.09 0.34
CA ALA A 184 -3.26 12.30 -0.18
C ALA A 184 -3.91 11.46 0.93
N ALA A 185 -3.11 10.80 1.76
CA ALA A 185 -3.62 10.05 2.90
C ALA A 185 -4.33 10.95 3.93
N SER A 186 -3.89 12.20 4.11
CA SER A 186 -4.59 13.15 5.00
C SER A 186 -6.03 13.42 4.56
N ILE A 187 -6.33 13.35 3.26
CA ILE A 187 -7.69 13.49 2.71
C ILE A 187 -8.50 12.25 3.07
N VAL A 188 -7.93 11.06 2.87
CA VAL A 188 -8.56 9.75 3.19
C VAL A 188 -8.99 9.67 4.66
N PHE A 189 -8.12 10.08 5.59
CA PHE A 189 -8.40 9.99 7.03
C PHE A 189 -9.13 11.20 7.61
N ARG A 190 -9.39 12.26 6.82
CA ARG A 190 -9.91 13.54 7.32
C ARG A 190 -11.17 13.40 8.17
N HIS A 191 -12.08 12.52 7.79
CA HIS A 191 -13.36 12.32 8.48
C HIS A 191 -13.31 11.26 9.57
N SER A 192 -12.59 10.17 9.36
CA SER A 192 -12.53 9.04 10.30
C SER A 192 -11.51 9.24 11.42
N ASN A 193 -10.42 9.95 11.16
CA ASN A 193 -9.37 10.25 12.13
C ASN A 193 -8.74 11.64 11.86
N PRO A 194 -9.43 12.74 12.24
CA PRO A 194 -8.95 14.10 11.97
C PRO A 194 -7.59 14.42 12.59
N THR A 195 -7.27 13.83 13.75
CA THR A 195 -5.99 14.01 14.42
C THR A 195 -4.85 13.44 13.59
N TYR A 196 -4.98 12.19 13.13
CA TYR A 196 -3.99 11.56 12.25
C TYR A 196 -3.89 12.27 10.89
N ALA A 197 -5.01 12.70 10.32
CA ALA A 197 -5.00 13.50 9.10
C ALA A 197 -4.22 14.83 9.26
N ASN A 198 -4.32 15.48 10.43
CA ASN A 198 -3.54 16.68 10.70
C ASN A 198 -2.04 16.38 10.85
N GLU A 199 -1.69 15.30 11.54
CA GLU A 199 -0.30 14.84 11.66
C GLU A 199 0.33 14.58 10.28
N LEU A 200 -0.35 13.82 9.43
CA LEU A 200 0.09 13.57 8.05
C LEU A 200 0.29 14.87 7.26
N LEU A 201 -0.65 15.82 7.39
CA LEU A 201 -0.56 17.10 6.69
C LEU A 201 0.61 17.95 7.20
N THR A 202 0.89 17.93 8.51
CA THR A 202 2.06 18.58 9.10
C THR A 202 3.36 18.01 8.53
N HIS A 203 3.52 16.69 8.50
CA HIS A 203 4.70 16.05 7.90
C HIS A 203 4.79 16.37 6.39
N ALA A 204 3.69 16.28 5.64
CA ALA A 204 3.65 16.60 4.22
C ALA A 204 4.13 18.02 3.91
N HIS A 205 3.68 19.00 4.70
CA HIS A 205 4.15 20.38 4.57
C HIS A 205 5.64 20.53 4.87
N GLN A 206 6.14 19.94 5.97
CA GLN A 206 7.55 20.05 6.35
C GLN A 206 8.46 19.45 5.28
N VAL A 207 8.14 18.24 4.80
CA VAL A 207 8.89 17.59 3.71
C VAL A 207 8.82 18.42 2.42
N LYS A 208 7.63 18.88 2.00
CA LYS A 208 7.49 19.69 0.77
C LYS A 208 8.27 21.00 0.84
N PHE A 209 8.06 21.79 1.89
CA PHE A 209 8.61 23.14 1.98
C PHE A 209 10.12 23.15 2.07
N PHE A 210 10.73 22.12 2.64
CA PHE A 210 12.18 22.07 2.75
C PHE A 210 12.86 21.71 1.42
N PHE A 211 12.30 20.74 0.67
CA PHE A 211 12.92 20.23 -0.55
C PHE A 211 12.47 20.92 -1.85
N SER A 212 11.67 22.00 -1.75
CA SER A 212 11.27 22.88 -2.87
C SER A 212 12.13 24.15 -3.01
N VAL A 213 13.19 24.30 -2.21
CA VAL A 213 14.00 25.55 -2.09
C VAL A 213 15.42 25.38 -2.65
N PHE A 214 15.71 24.22 -3.26
CA PHE A 214 16.93 23.94 -4.01
C PHE A 214 16.57 23.66 -5.47
#